data_AF-A0A7S0HDW2-F1
#
_entry.id   AF-A0A7S0HDW2-F1
#
_cell.length_a   1.000
_cell.length_b   1.000
_cell.length_c   1.000
_cell.angle_alpha   90.00
_cell.angle_beta   90.00
_cell.angle_gamma   90.00
#
_symmetry.space_group_name_H-M   'P 1'
#
loop_
_entity.id
_entity.type
_entity.pdbx_description
1 polymer ?
#
loop_
_entity_poly.entity_id
_entity_poly.type
_entity_poly.pdbx_seq_one_letter_code
_entity_poly.pdbx_strand_id
1 'polypeptide(L)'
;PALKSLVGELQEVRSSPVMVAMLAYQGASAEIVDSLPFDVLDVSHHEMISRVVRNRVGGFSSLAIHSTHDFAHKYEEVYGSTSAAARLSERWKSEDNKEKEKMVLEQLCKSGESLLKDLGYQLPEQASFGP
;
A
#
# COMPACT_ATOMS: atom_id res chain seq x y z
N PRO A 1 -24.99 -20.28 23.89
CA PRO A 1 -23.78 -20.72 24.64
C PRO A 1 -22.51 -20.68 23.78
N ALA A 2 -22.52 -21.27 22.57
CA ALA A 2 -21.37 -21.28 21.65
C ALA A 2 -20.94 -19.88 21.11
N LEU A 3 -21.85 -18.91 21.11
CA LEU A 3 -21.52 -17.54 20.67
C LEU A 3 -20.59 -16.80 21.64
N LYS A 4 -20.64 -17.11 22.95
CA LYS A 4 -19.86 -16.37 23.97
C LYS A 4 -18.36 -16.65 23.90
N SER A 5 -17.96 -17.86 23.52
CA SER A 5 -16.54 -18.20 23.33
C SER A 5 -15.97 -17.53 22.08
N LEU A 6 -16.72 -17.53 20.98
CA LEU A 6 -16.35 -16.82 19.74
C LEU A 6 -16.23 -15.30 19.93
N VAL A 7 -17.06 -14.70 20.79
CA VAL A 7 -16.96 -13.26 21.11
C VAL A 7 -15.66 -12.91 21.84
N GLY A 8 -15.15 -13.81 22.69
CA GLY A 8 -13.87 -13.60 23.37
C GLY A 8 -12.69 -13.57 22.39
N GLU A 9 -12.66 -14.53 21.45
CA GLU A 9 -11.62 -14.60 20.41
C GLU A 9 -11.68 -13.40 19.45
N LEU A 10 -12.88 -12.90 19.14
CA LEU A 10 -13.05 -11.71 18.29
C LEU A 10 -12.64 -10.40 18.99
N GLN A 11 -12.71 -10.32 20.32
CA GLN A 11 -12.26 -9.14 21.08
C GLN A 11 -10.73 -8.96 21.02
N GLU A 12 -9.98 -10.03 20.76
CA GLU A 12 -8.53 -9.99 20.62
C GLU A 12 -8.08 -9.57 19.20
N VAL A 13 -8.99 -9.58 18.23
CA VAL A 13 -8.71 -9.12 16.86
C VAL A 13 -8.55 -7.62 16.85
N ARG A 14 -7.29 -7.17 16.94
CA ARG A 14 -6.92 -5.77 16.74
C ARG A 14 -6.63 -5.53 15.26
N SER A 15 -7.39 -4.62 14.65
CA SER A 15 -7.09 -4.13 13.31
C SER A 15 -6.07 -3.01 13.39
N SER A 16 -4.95 -3.17 12.68
CA SER A 16 -3.97 -2.08 12.51
C SER A 16 -4.17 -1.44 11.14
N PRO A 17 -4.34 -0.10 11.05
CA PRO A 17 -4.41 0.58 9.77
C PRO A 17 -3.11 0.40 8.98
N VAL A 18 -3.25 0.30 7.66
CA VAL A 18 -2.16 0.29 6.69
C VAL A 18 -2.55 1.20 5.53
N MET A 19 -1.56 1.83 4.90
CA MET A 19 -1.72 2.49 3.62
C MET A 19 -1.25 1.56 2.51
N VAL A 20 -1.87 1.65 1.34
CA VAL A 20 -1.53 0.82 0.20
C VAL A 20 -1.36 1.69 -1.03
N ALA A 21 -0.22 1.58 -1.69
CA ALA A 21 0.00 2.12 -3.03
C ALA A 21 0.00 0.97 -4.03
N MET A 22 -0.62 1.18 -5.20
CA MET A 22 -0.60 0.21 -6.28
C MET A 22 0.19 0.75 -7.46
N LEU A 23 1.22 0.01 -7.85
CA LEU A 23 2.00 0.23 -9.07
C LEU A 23 1.50 -0.72 -10.14
N ALA A 24 1.12 -0.17 -11.29
CA ALA A 24 0.53 -0.90 -12.39
C ALA A 24 1.49 -0.98 -13.58
N TYR A 25 1.59 -2.17 -14.17
CA TYR A 25 2.49 -2.48 -15.28
C TYR A 25 1.74 -3.21 -16.40
N GLN A 26 2.15 -2.94 -17.64
CA GLN A 26 1.60 -3.54 -18.86
C GLN A 26 2.72 -3.88 -19.84
N GLY A 27 2.45 -4.80 -20.77
CA GLY A 27 3.40 -5.22 -21.80
C GLY A 27 4.69 -5.82 -21.22
N ALA A 28 5.84 -5.47 -21.80
CA ALA A 28 7.14 -5.98 -21.36
C ALA A 28 7.46 -5.67 -19.88
N SER A 29 6.96 -4.55 -19.35
CA SER A 29 7.10 -4.21 -17.93
C SER A 29 6.32 -5.17 -17.03
N ALA A 30 5.16 -5.65 -17.48
CA ALA A 30 4.38 -6.64 -16.73
C ALA A 30 5.12 -8.00 -16.67
N GLU A 31 5.81 -8.39 -17.74
CA GLU A 31 6.60 -9.63 -17.78
C GLU A 31 7.74 -9.63 -16.75
N ILE A 32 8.40 -8.48 -16.54
CA ILE A 32 9.44 -8.32 -15.51
C ILE A 32 8.83 -8.51 -14.12
N VAL A 33 7.67 -7.91 -13.85
CA VAL A 33 6.98 -8.07 -12.57
C VAL A 33 6.48 -9.50 -12.37
N ASP A 34 6.00 -10.14 -13.44
CA ASP A 34 5.62 -11.56 -13.46
C ASP A 34 6.80 -12.50 -13.22
N SER A 35 8.05 -12.05 -13.43
CA SER A 35 9.26 -12.83 -13.16
C SER A 35 9.71 -12.82 -11.70
N LEU A 36 9.13 -11.96 -10.85
CA LEU A 36 9.46 -11.92 -9.42
C LEU A 36 9.20 -13.28 -8.75
N PRO A 37 10.05 -13.72 -7.81
CA PRO A 37 9.95 -15.05 -7.22
C PRO A 37 8.91 -15.14 -6.08
N PHE A 38 7.99 -14.19 -5.99
CA PHE A 38 6.98 -14.13 -4.95
C PHE A 38 5.66 -13.56 -5.46
N ASP A 39 4.56 -14.02 -4.87
CA ASP A 39 3.25 -13.36 -4.96
C ASP A 39 3.01 -12.46 -3.74
N VAL A 40 3.51 -12.87 -2.58
CA VAL A 40 3.48 -12.09 -1.34
C VAL A 40 4.86 -12.10 -0.73
N LEU A 41 5.38 -10.92 -0.43
CA LEU A 41 6.63 -10.69 0.27
C LEU A 41 6.29 -9.96 1.58
N ASP A 42 6.39 -10.66 2.70
CA ASP A 42 6.30 -10.05 4.04
C ASP A 42 7.65 -9.43 4.43
N VAL A 43 7.59 -8.24 5.04
CA VAL A 43 8.77 -7.41 5.32
C VAL A 43 8.76 -7.03 6.81
N SER A 44 9.73 -7.53 7.57
CA SER A 44 9.80 -7.37 9.02
C SER A 44 10.71 -6.24 9.52
N HIS A 45 11.62 -5.74 8.69
CA HIS A 45 12.71 -4.83 9.11
C HIS A 45 12.75 -3.50 8.35
N HIS A 46 11.71 -3.17 7.60
CA HIS A 46 11.63 -1.91 6.87
C HIS A 46 10.76 -0.90 7.64
N GLU A 47 11.25 0.33 7.80
CA GLU A 47 10.56 1.37 8.58
C GLU A 47 9.17 1.74 8.02
N MET A 48 9.01 1.66 6.70
CA MET A 48 7.79 2.09 6.01
C MET A 48 6.98 0.97 5.36
N ILE A 49 7.56 -0.19 5.04
CA ILE A 49 6.93 -1.21 4.21
C ILE A 49 6.75 -2.47 5.05
N SER A 50 5.53 -3.00 5.12
CA SER A 50 5.24 -4.24 5.83
C SER A 50 5.05 -5.42 4.89
N ARG A 51 4.62 -5.15 3.65
CA ARG A 51 4.32 -6.20 2.68
C ARG A 51 4.32 -5.66 1.25
N VAL A 52 4.75 -6.49 0.32
CA VAL A 52 4.52 -6.28 -1.12
C VAL A 52 3.72 -7.46 -1.66
N VAL A 53 2.64 -7.18 -2.39
CA VAL A 53 1.82 -8.20 -3.04
C VAL A 53 1.85 -7.99 -4.54
N ARG A 54 2.22 -9.03 -5.28
CA ARG A 54 2.08 -9.06 -6.73
C ARG A 54 0.72 -9.63 -7.11
N ASN A 55 0.01 -8.91 -7.98
CA ASN A 55 -1.23 -9.38 -8.58
C ASN A 55 -1.05 -9.50 -10.09
N ARG A 56 -1.69 -10.51 -10.68
CA ARG A 56 -1.69 -10.75 -12.12
C ARG A 56 -3.12 -10.94 -12.61
N VAL A 57 -3.54 -10.12 -13.56
CA VAL A 57 -4.88 -10.20 -14.16
C VAL A 57 -4.78 -9.93 -15.66
N GLY A 58 -4.94 -10.96 -16.49
CA GLY A 58 -5.20 -10.81 -17.93
C GLY A 58 -4.26 -9.87 -18.71
N GLY A 59 -2.93 -10.09 -18.64
CA GLY A 59 -1.93 -9.26 -19.33
C GLY A 59 -1.55 -7.95 -18.62
N PHE A 60 -2.09 -7.75 -17.43
CA PHE A 60 -1.76 -6.67 -16.51
C PHE A 60 -1.18 -7.26 -15.22
N SER A 61 -0.14 -6.61 -14.70
CA SER A 61 0.50 -6.98 -13.44
C SER A 61 0.61 -5.76 -12.55
N SER A 62 0.37 -5.93 -11.25
CA SER A 62 0.50 -4.85 -10.28
C SER A 62 1.27 -5.28 -9.03
N LEU A 63 1.90 -4.30 -8.40
CA LEU A 63 2.49 -4.43 -7.07
C LEU A 63 1.71 -3.55 -6.10
N ALA A 64 1.07 -4.17 -5.12
CA ALA A 64 0.49 -3.49 -3.98
C ALA A 64 1.56 -3.39 -2.87
N ILE A 65 1.98 -2.17 -2.58
CA ILE A 65 2.95 -1.82 -1.56
C ILE A 65 2.18 -1.44 -0.30
N HIS A 66 2.24 -2.29 0.73
CA HIS A 66 1.59 -2.06 2.01
C HIS A 66 2.55 -1.41 2.99
N SER A 67 2.10 -0.34 3.63
CA SER A 67 2.88 0.35 4.64
C SER A 67 2.93 -0.42 5.97
N THR A 68 3.86 -0.05 6.85
CA THR A 68 3.77 -0.38 8.27
C THR A 68 2.58 0.35 8.92
N HIS A 69 2.17 -0.15 10.08
CA HIS A 69 1.16 0.52 10.92
C HIS A 69 1.61 1.91 11.34
N ASP A 70 2.87 2.03 11.77
CA ASP A 70 3.44 3.30 12.25
C ASP A 70 3.43 4.38 11.17
N PHE A 71 3.75 4.00 9.92
CA PHE A 71 3.64 4.90 8.78
C PHE A 71 2.19 5.34 8.55
N ALA A 72 1.25 4.39 8.55
CA ALA A 72 -0.17 4.70 8.34
C ALA A 72 -0.72 5.63 9.44
N HIS A 73 -0.33 5.40 10.70
CA HIS A 73 -0.74 6.24 11.83
C HIS A 73 -0.15 7.65 11.74
N LYS A 74 1.09 7.80 11.24
CA LYS A 74 1.71 9.12 11.03
C LYS A 74 0.94 9.99 10.05
N TYR A 75 0.30 9.38 9.04
CA TYR A 75 -0.45 10.08 7.99
C TYR A 75 -1.95 9.80 8.05
N GLU A 76 -2.49 9.43 9.22
CA GLU A 76 -3.92 9.14 9.39
C GLU A 76 -4.81 10.35 9.01
N GLU A 77 -4.31 11.57 9.19
CA GLU A 77 -4.99 12.78 8.72
C GLU A 77 -5.18 12.82 7.20
N VAL A 78 -4.39 12.08 6.42
CA VAL A 78 -4.39 12.09 4.95
C VAL A 78 -5.27 10.95 4.40
N TYR A 79 -5.14 9.73 4.91
CA TYR A 79 -5.83 8.53 4.39
C TYR A 79 -6.66 7.75 5.44
N GLY A 80 -6.91 8.31 6.62
CA GLY A 80 -7.72 7.68 7.68
C GLY A 80 -9.24 7.73 7.45
N SER A 81 -10.00 7.08 8.34
CA SER A 81 -11.48 7.12 8.31
C SER A 81 -12.03 8.55 8.38
N THR A 82 -11.30 9.44 9.08
CA THR A 82 -11.57 10.88 9.12
C THR A 82 -11.33 11.55 7.77
N SER A 83 -10.36 11.09 6.96
CA SER A 83 -10.14 11.63 5.62
C SER A 83 -11.17 11.16 4.61
N ALA A 84 -11.68 9.92 4.70
CA ALA A 84 -12.79 9.46 3.86
C ALA A 84 -14.07 10.30 4.07
N ALA A 85 -14.39 10.62 5.33
CA ALA A 85 -15.50 11.51 5.67
C ALA A 85 -15.19 12.98 5.32
N ALA A 86 -13.94 13.42 5.50
CA ALA A 86 -13.55 14.80 5.23
C ALA A 86 -13.30 15.09 3.74
N ARG A 87 -13.01 14.10 2.91
CA ARG A 87 -12.97 14.18 1.43
C ARG A 87 -14.31 14.63 0.82
N LEU A 88 -15.42 14.42 1.54
CA LEU A 88 -16.74 14.94 1.18
C LEU A 88 -16.94 16.41 1.57
N SER A 89 -16.05 16.99 2.38
CA SER A 89 -16.08 18.39 2.79
C SER A 89 -15.27 19.28 1.84
N GLU A 90 -15.73 20.51 1.62
CA GLU A 90 -15.04 21.49 0.76
C GLU A 90 -13.61 21.81 1.24
N ARG A 91 -13.33 21.60 2.53
CA ARG A 91 -12.02 21.84 3.16
C ARG A 91 -10.93 20.90 2.64
N TRP A 92 -11.29 19.74 2.08
CA TRP A 92 -10.34 18.78 1.51
C TRP A 92 -10.01 19.03 0.04
N LYS A 93 -10.76 19.91 -0.62
CA LYS A 93 -10.48 20.34 -2.00
C LYS A 93 -9.32 21.33 -2.07
N SER A 94 -8.74 21.73 -0.93
CA SER A 94 -7.56 22.59 -0.92
C SER A 94 -6.41 21.90 -1.65
N GLU A 95 -5.66 22.69 -2.44
CA GLU A 95 -4.48 22.19 -3.15
C GLU A 95 -3.42 21.64 -2.16
N ASP A 96 -3.34 22.22 -0.96
CA ASP A 96 -2.45 21.74 0.11
C ASP A 96 -2.68 20.27 0.50
N ASN A 97 -3.95 19.84 0.57
CA ASN A 97 -4.26 18.45 0.95
C ASN A 97 -3.99 17.48 -0.19
N LYS A 98 -4.22 17.89 -1.45
CA LYS A 98 -3.85 17.09 -2.63
C LYS A 98 -2.34 16.91 -2.73
N GLU A 99 -1.57 17.96 -2.46
CA GLU A 99 -0.11 17.88 -2.47
C GLU A 99 0.39 16.95 -1.36
N LYS A 100 -0.18 17.01 -0.16
CA LYS A 100 0.14 16.06 0.92
C LYS A 100 -0.19 14.62 0.54
N GLU A 101 -1.36 14.35 -0.04
CA GLU A 101 -1.76 13.02 -0.52
C GLU A 101 -0.73 12.48 -1.54
N LYS A 102 -0.36 13.32 -2.52
CA LYS A 102 0.65 12.99 -3.52
C LYS A 102 2.01 12.71 -2.89
N MET A 103 2.47 13.54 -1.95
CA MET A 103 3.75 13.35 -1.26
C MET A 103 3.79 12.02 -0.49
N VAL A 104 2.72 11.68 0.22
CA VAL A 104 2.62 10.42 0.98
C VAL A 104 2.63 9.22 0.04
N LEU A 105 1.86 9.29 -1.05
CA LEU A 105 1.82 8.23 -2.05
C LEU A 105 3.18 8.04 -2.73
N GLU A 106 3.83 9.13 -3.16
CA GLU A 106 5.18 9.08 -3.74
C GLU A 106 6.20 8.49 -2.77
N GLN A 107 6.14 8.87 -1.49
CA GLN A 107 7.04 8.35 -0.47
C GLN A 107 6.87 6.83 -0.30
N LEU A 108 5.62 6.35 -0.29
CA LEU A 108 5.32 4.93 -0.16
C LEU A 108 5.82 4.14 -1.38
N CYS A 109 5.57 4.65 -2.59
CA CYS A 109 6.04 4.03 -3.83
C CYS A 109 7.57 3.97 -3.90
N LYS A 110 8.26 5.10 -3.70
CA LYS A 110 9.73 5.17 -3.72
C LYS A 110 10.36 4.23 -2.69
N SER A 111 9.75 4.12 -1.52
CA SER A 111 10.22 3.20 -0.47
C SER A 111 10.04 1.74 -0.87
N GLY A 112 8.90 1.38 -1.47
CA GLY A 112 8.66 0.04 -2.00
C GLY A 112 9.62 -0.34 -3.13
N GLU A 113 9.86 0.59 -4.07
CA GLU A 113 10.82 0.40 -5.16
C GLU A 113 12.25 0.25 -4.63
N SER A 114 12.67 1.10 -3.67
CA SER A 114 13.98 1.01 -3.03
C SER A 114 14.17 -0.32 -2.33
N LEU A 115 13.18 -0.77 -1.55
CA LEU A 115 13.20 -2.08 -0.89
C LEU A 115 13.41 -3.21 -1.90
N LEU A 116 12.64 -3.23 -2.98
CA LEU A 116 12.74 -4.30 -3.98
C LEU A 116 14.09 -4.27 -4.68
N LYS A 117 14.64 -3.09 -4.94
CA LYS A 117 15.99 -2.91 -5.47
C LYS A 117 17.07 -3.42 -4.51
N ASP A 118 16.96 -3.13 -3.21
CA ASP A 118 17.90 -3.58 -2.19
C ASP A 118 17.88 -5.10 -2.01
N LEU A 119 16.73 -5.73 -2.27
CA LEU A 119 16.58 -7.18 -2.34
C LEU A 119 17.07 -7.79 -3.67
N GLY A 120 17.58 -6.97 -4.60
CA GLY A 120 18.14 -7.39 -5.88
C GLY A 120 17.14 -7.49 -7.03
N TYR A 121 15.90 -7.01 -6.86
CA TYR A 121 14.89 -7.01 -7.90
C TYR A 121 14.96 -5.73 -8.73
N GLN A 122 15.03 -5.87 -10.05
CA GLN A 122 14.96 -4.73 -10.96
C GLN A 122 13.51 -4.52 -11.41
N LEU A 123 12.92 -3.42 -10.97
CA LEU A 123 11.59 -3.01 -11.43
C LEU A 123 11.67 -2.22 -12.74
N PRO A 124 10.63 -2.26 -13.57
CA PRO A 124 10.53 -1.40 -14.74
C PRO A 124 10.41 0.08 -14.35
N GLU A 125 10.98 0.99 -15.16
CA GLU A 125 10.88 2.44 -14.93
C GLU A 125 9.46 3.01 -15.16
N GLN A 126 8.64 2.33 -15.97
CA GLN A 126 7.28 2.79 -16.29
C GLN A 126 6.25 2.04 -15.44
N ALA A 127 5.99 2.57 -14.24
CA ALA A 127 4.79 2.26 -13.49
C ALA A 127 3.76 3.38 -13.72
N SER A 128 2.49 3.04 -13.92
CA SER A 128 1.41 4.00 -13.76
C SER A 128 0.87 3.92 -12.33
N PHE A 129 0.65 5.08 -11.72
CA PHE A 129 -0.02 5.16 -10.44
C PHE A 129 -1.53 5.06 -10.69
N GLY A 130 -2.18 4.09 -10.05
CA GLY A 130 -3.63 4.03 -10.03
C GLY A 130 -4.22 5.11 -9.10
N PRO A 131 -5.35 5.75 -9.45
CA PRO A 131 -6.19 6.47 -8.50
C PRO A 131 -6.98 5.53 -7.58
#